data_AF-A0A958IL75-F1
#
_entry.id   AF-A0A958IL75-F1
#
_cell.length_a   1.000
_cell.length_b   1.000
_cell.length_c   1.000
_cell.angle_alpha   90.00
_cell.angle_beta   90.00
_cell.angle_gamma   90.00
#
_symmetry.space_group_name_H-M   'P 1'
#
loop_
_entity.id
_entity.type
_entity.pdbx_description
1 polymer ?
#
loop_
_entity_poly.entity_id
_entity_poly.type
_entity_poly.pdbx_seq_one_letter_code
_entity_poly.pdbx_strand_id
1 'polypeptide(L)'
;QQAQWQKEILTLEQAVVGLVSGKEIKEQRSGFLAISNVLIEIVKKFGPLNYDTFLLHCPMAVESGGHWLSNTKDIANPYFGESMSGCGTLVETFAKTTD
;
A
#
# COMPACT_ATOMS: atom_id res chain seq x y z
N GLN A 1 -22.34 -1.93 -2.62
CA GLN A 1 -21.24 -1.44 -1.77
C GLN A 1 -20.82 -2.48 -0.72
N GLN A 2 -21.75 -3.03 0.07
CA GLN A 2 -21.43 -4.01 1.13
C GLN A 2 -20.77 -5.31 0.65
N ALA A 3 -21.25 -5.93 -0.43
CA ALA A 3 -20.62 -7.14 -0.99
C ALA A 3 -19.19 -6.89 -1.51
N GLN A 4 -18.94 -5.72 -2.10
CA GLN A 4 -17.61 -5.34 -2.54
C GLN A 4 -16.67 -5.12 -1.35
N TRP A 5 -17.15 -4.44 -0.31
CA TRP A 5 -16.38 -4.24 0.92
C TRP A 5 -15.96 -5.57 1.57
N GLN A 6 -16.89 -6.53 1.66
CA GLN A 6 -16.58 -7.86 2.19
C GLN A 6 -15.50 -8.57 1.36
N LYS A 7 -15.55 -8.44 0.03
CA LYS A 7 -14.51 -9.01 -0.85
C LYS A 7 -13.13 -8.40 -0.59
N GLU A 8 -13.03 -7.08 -0.47
CA GLU A 8 -11.74 -6.43 -0.22
C GLU A 8 -11.17 -6.81 1.15
N ILE A 9 -12.01 -6.91 2.20
CA ILE A 9 -11.57 -7.34 3.53
C ILE A 9 -11.03 -8.77 3.51
N LEU A 10 -11.71 -9.71 2.87
CA LEU A 10 -11.23 -11.09 2.76
C LEU A 10 -9.88 -11.16 2.02
N THR A 11 -9.70 -10.33 0.99
CA THR A 11 -8.45 -10.25 0.24
C THR A 11 -7.33 -9.65 1.09
N LEU A 12 -7.65 -8.63 1.89
CA LEU A 12 -6.73 -8.00 2.82
C LEU A 12 -6.27 -8.98 3.90
N GLU A 13 -7.19 -9.74 4.50
CA GLU A 13 -6.86 -10.77 5.50
C GLU A 13 -5.90 -11.82 4.95
N GLN A 14 -6.14 -12.30 3.72
CA GLN A 14 -5.23 -13.25 3.05
C GLN A 14 -3.84 -12.64 2.80
N ALA A 15 -3.78 -11.37 2.39
CA ALA A 15 -2.51 -10.66 2.18
C ALA A 15 -1.72 -10.50 3.50
N VAL A 16 -2.42 -10.22 4.61
CA VAL A 16 -1.83 -10.13 5.96
C VAL A 16 -1.25 -11.47 6.40
N VAL A 17 -1.94 -12.59 6.13
CA VAL A 17 -1.40 -13.93 6.43
C VAL A 17 -0.08 -14.16 5.70
N GLY A 18 0.01 -13.78 4.42
CA GLY A 18 1.25 -13.87 3.65
C GLY A 18 2.41 -13.05 4.25
N LEU A 19 2.13 -11.81 4.69
CA LEU A 19 3.11 -10.97 5.38
C LEU A 19 3.60 -11.61 6.69
N VAL A 20 2.68 -12.06 7.55
CA VAL A 20 3.01 -12.53 8.92
C VAL A 20 3.65 -13.92 8.91
N SER A 21 3.29 -14.78 7.94
CA SER A 21 3.87 -16.12 7.82
C SER A 21 5.22 -16.17 7.12
N GLY A 22 5.62 -15.07 6.44
CA GLY A 22 6.91 -14.96 5.77
C GLY A 22 8.07 -15.06 6.75
N LYS A 23 8.99 -15.97 6.49
CA LYS A 23 10.18 -16.22 7.34
C LYS A 23 11.33 -15.32 6.97
N GLU A 24 11.43 -14.98 5.70
CA GLU A 24 12.46 -14.12 5.15
C GLU A 24 11.90 -12.73 4.83
N ILE A 25 12.75 -11.71 4.95
CA ILE A 25 12.35 -10.32 4.67
C ILE A 25 11.80 -10.14 3.24
N LYS A 26 12.31 -10.93 2.27
CA LYS A 26 11.81 -10.93 0.89
C LYS A 26 10.35 -11.38 0.82
N GLU A 27 10.00 -12.43 1.56
CA GLU A 27 8.63 -12.97 1.62
C GLU A 27 7.69 -11.96 2.28
N GLN A 28 8.13 -11.36 3.39
CA GLN A 28 7.38 -10.32 4.09
C GLN A 28 7.12 -9.11 3.17
N ARG A 29 8.14 -8.65 2.42
CA ARG A 29 7.98 -7.55 1.45
C ARG A 29 7.00 -7.88 0.33
N SER A 30 6.96 -9.12 -0.15
CA SER A 30 5.94 -9.57 -1.11
C SER A 30 4.54 -9.57 -0.49
N GLY A 31 4.39 -9.98 0.77
CA GLY A 31 3.13 -9.86 1.52
C GLY A 31 2.69 -8.40 1.67
N PHE A 32 3.61 -7.51 2.00
CA PHE A 32 3.33 -6.07 2.08
C PHE A 32 2.92 -5.47 0.72
N LEU A 33 3.51 -5.92 -0.39
CA LEU A 33 3.06 -5.53 -1.74
C LEU A 33 1.60 -5.90 -1.99
N ALA A 34 1.20 -7.12 -1.60
CA ALA A 34 -0.20 -7.55 -1.73
C ALA A 34 -1.15 -6.69 -0.88
N ILE A 35 -0.79 -6.42 0.39
CA ILE A 35 -1.56 -5.52 1.26
C ILE A 35 -1.70 -4.14 0.65
N SER A 36 -0.59 -3.57 0.16
CA SER A 36 -0.56 -2.23 -0.42
C SER A 36 -1.50 -2.12 -1.61
N ASN A 37 -1.48 -3.11 -2.51
CA ASN A 37 -2.38 -3.15 -3.67
C ASN A 37 -3.86 -3.17 -3.24
N VAL A 38 -4.23 -3.96 -2.25
CA VAL A 38 -5.61 -4.03 -1.74
C VAL A 38 -6.04 -2.69 -1.12
N LEU A 39 -5.18 -2.06 -0.32
CA LEU A 39 -5.48 -0.76 0.30
C LEU A 39 -5.65 0.35 -0.74
N ILE A 40 -4.84 0.35 -1.81
CA ILE A 40 -4.97 1.30 -2.92
C ILE A 40 -6.32 1.11 -3.61
N GLU A 41 -6.73 -0.13 -3.87
CA GLU A 41 -8.05 -0.42 -4.46
C GLU A 41 -9.19 0.02 -3.56
N ILE A 42 -9.06 -0.15 -2.24
CA ILE A 42 -10.03 0.33 -1.26
C ILE A 42 -10.16 1.86 -1.35
N VAL A 43 -9.05 2.60 -1.29
CA VAL A 43 -9.08 4.07 -1.34
C VAL A 43 -9.64 4.57 -2.67
N LYS A 44 -9.29 3.95 -3.80
CA LYS A 44 -9.82 4.33 -5.11
C LYS A 44 -11.32 4.09 -5.24
N LYS A 45 -11.84 3.01 -4.65
CA LYS A 45 -13.26 2.61 -4.79
C LYS A 45 -14.18 3.28 -3.79
N PHE A 46 -13.73 3.43 -2.54
CA PHE A 46 -14.56 3.91 -1.43
C PHE A 46 -14.25 5.36 -1.06
N GLY A 47 -13.19 5.93 -1.61
CA GLY A 47 -12.76 7.30 -1.36
C GLY A 47 -11.63 7.39 -0.33
N PRO A 48 -11.06 8.59 -0.19
CA PRO A 48 -9.99 8.87 0.75
C PRO A 48 -10.45 8.71 2.21
N LEU A 49 -9.46 8.51 3.07
CA LEU A 49 -9.65 8.52 4.51
C LEU A 49 -9.91 9.95 5.01
N ASN A 50 -10.10 10.13 6.31
CA ASN A 50 -10.29 11.44 6.95
C ASN A 50 -9.02 12.33 6.96
N TYR A 51 -8.01 11.97 6.17
CA TYR A 51 -6.76 12.68 5.97
C TYR A 51 -6.28 12.52 4.53
N ASP A 52 -5.46 13.48 4.09
CA ASP A 52 -4.85 13.43 2.75
C ASP A 52 -4.00 12.18 2.62
N THR A 53 -4.28 11.39 1.59
CA THR A 53 -3.59 10.14 1.33
C THR A 53 -2.81 10.26 0.02
N PHE A 54 -1.54 9.87 0.03
CA PHE A 54 -0.62 9.99 -1.09
C PHE A 54 -0.28 8.60 -1.63
N LEU A 55 -0.50 8.39 -2.92
CA LEU A 55 -0.02 7.21 -3.63
C LEU A 55 1.42 7.45 -4.06
N LEU A 56 2.34 6.63 -3.56
CA LEU A 56 3.76 6.67 -3.87
C LEU A 56 4.15 5.43 -4.65
N HIS A 57 5.17 5.52 -5.50
CA HIS A 57 5.66 4.40 -6.31
C HIS A 57 7.18 4.35 -6.35
N CYS A 58 7.76 3.15 -6.27
CA CYS A 58 9.17 2.91 -6.56
C CYS A 58 9.26 1.82 -7.64
N PRO A 59 9.90 2.07 -8.80
CA PRO A 59 10.00 1.10 -9.89
C PRO A 59 10.91 -0.07 -9.55
N MET A 60 11.75 0.07 -8.52
CA MET A 60 12.67 -0.97 -8.07
C MET A 60 12.10 -1.85 -6.96
N ALA A 61 10.94 -1.53 -6.40
CA ALA A 61 10.38 -2.30 -5.30
C ALA A 61 10.07 -3.75 -5.74
N VAL A 62 10.54 -4.72 -4.95
CA VAL A 62 10.42 -6.16 -5.24
C VAL A 62 11.02 -6.50 -6.61
N GLU A 63 10.27 -7.09 -7.54
CA GLU A 63 10.78 -7.53 -8.85
C GLU A 63 10.22 -6.70 -10.03
N SER A 64 9.11 -5.97 -9.82
CA SER A 64 8.38 -5.26 -10.89
C SER A 64 7.90 -3.86 -10.49
N GLY A 65 8.43 -3.31 -9.41
CA GLY A 65 7.97 -2.06 -8.82
C GLY A 65 6.81 -2.26 -7.85
N GLY A 66 6.52 -1.22 -7.07
CA GLY A 66 5.57 -1.31 -5.96
C GLY A 66 5.00 0.05 -5.61
N HIS A 67 3.73 0.04 -5.21
CA HIS A 67 3.00 1.22 -4.80
C HIS A 67 2.57 1.12 -3.35
N TRP A 68 2.63 2.23 -2.62
CA TRP A 68 2.12 2.29 -1.25
C TRP A 68 1.36 3.58 -1.00
N LEU A 69 0.50 3.56 0.01
CA LEU A 69 -0.19 4.73 0.51
C LEU A 69 0.58 5.32 1.70
N SER A 70 0.59 6.65 1.78
CA SER A 70 1.18 7.40 2.90
C SER A 70 0.23 8.52 3.31
N ASN A 71 0.26 8.91 4.59
CA ASN A 71 -0.40 10.13 5.09
C ASN A 71 0.51 11.36 5.01
N THR A 72 1.71 11.22 4.44
CA THR A 72 2.66 12.32 4.17
C THR A 72 3.18 12.23 2.74
N LYS A 73 3.70 13.33 2.21
CA LYS A 73 4.40 13.35 0.90
C LYS A 73 5.85 12.87 0.98
N ASP A 74 6.38 12.64 2.18
CA ASP A 74 7.77 12.25 2.37
C ASP A 74 7.98 10.83 1.85
N ILE A 75 9.05 10.63 1.08
CA ILE A 75 9.39 9.33 0.53
C ILE A 75 10.09 8.51 1.61
N ALA A 76 9.37 7.56 2.18
CA ALA A 76 9.88 6.55 3.10
C ALA A 76 9.50 5.15 2.58
N ASN A 77 10.36 4.60 1.71
CA ASN A 77 10.08 3.37 0.97
C ASN A 77 9.98 2.12 1.89
N PRO A 78 8.78 1.52 2.06
CA PRO A 78 8.59 0.37 2.94
C PRO A 78 9.17 -0.95 2.38
N TYR A 79 9.45 -1.02 1.08
CA TYR A 79 9.98 -2.22 0.42
C TYR A 79 11.47 -2.43 0.62
N PHE A 80 12.21 -1.37 0.95
CA PHE A 80 13.67 -1.45 1.13
C PHE A 80 14.14 -1.01 2.51
N GLY A 81 13.29 -0.35 3.30
CA GLY A 81 13.68 0.15 4.61
C GLY A 81 14.87 1.11 4.50
N GLU A 82 15.80 1.04 5.46
CA GLU A 82 16.97 1.93 5.51
C GLU A 82 17.91 1.76 4.30
N SER A 83 17.92 0.60 3.65
CA SER A 83 18.81 0.34 2.51
C SER A 83 18.51 1.22 1.29
N MET A 84 17.27 1.71 1.14
CA MET A 84 16.87 2.57 0.02
C MET A 84 15.59 3.36 0.31
N SER A 85 15.54 4.04 1.46
CA SER A 85 14.34 4.76 1.91
C SER A 85 13.88 5.86 0.95
N GLY A 86 14.81 6.46 0.19
CA GLY A 86 14.55 7.54 -0.76
C GLY A 86 14.06 7.11 -2.16
N CYS A 87 13.96 5.81 -2.48
CA CYS A 87 13.38 5.41 -3.77
C CYS A 87 11.87 5.63 -3.75
N GLY A 88 11.38 6.63 -4.46
CA GLY A 88 9.96 6.76 -4.75
C GLY A 88 9.57 8.09 -5.37
N THR A 89 8.38 8.10 -5.97
CA THR A 89 7.76 9.29 -6.57
C THR A 89 6.29 9.37 -6.19
N LEU A 90 5.79 10.58 -5.99
CA LEU A 90 4.35 10.83 -5.85
C LEU A 90 3.64 10.55 -7.17
N VAL A 91 2.62 9.70 -7.13
CA VAL A 91 1.78 9.34 -8.28
C VAL A 91 0.46 10.08 -8.23
N GLU A 92 -0.21 10.06 -7.08
CA GLU A 92 -1.57 10.59 -6.93
C GLU A 92 -1.78 11.12 -5.51
N THR A 93 -2.62 12.15 -5.38
CA THR A 93 -3.08 12.67 -4.09
C THR A 93 -4.58 12.48 -3.98
N PHE A 94 -5.00 11.72 -2.98
CA PHE A 94 -6.39 11.60 -2.56
C PHE A 94 -6.61 12.59 -1.42
N ALA A 95 -7.15 13.76 -1.74
CA ALA A 95 -7.47 14.78 -0.74
C ALA A 95 -8.56 14.26 0.21
N LYS A 96 -8.43 14.54 1.51
CA LYS A 96 -9.46 14.15 2.48
C LYS A 96 -10.84 14.65 2.07
N THR A 97 -11.86 13.86 2.35
CA THR A 97 -13.25 14.30 2.20
C THR A 97 -13.54 15.34 3.29
N THR A 98 -13.90 16.56 2.91
CA THR A 98 -14.53 17.53 3.82
C THR A 98 -16.02 17.25 3.85
N ASP A 99 -16.51 16.69 4.96
CA ASP A 99 -17.95 16.68 5.28
C ASP A 99 -18.50 18.11 5.43
#